data_AF-A0A426X3R0-F1
#
_entry.id   AF-A0A426X3R0-F1
#
_cell.length_a   1.000
_cell.length_b   1.000
_cell.length_c   1.000
_cell.angle_alpha   90.00
_cell.angle_beta   90.00
_cell.angle_gamma   90.00
#
_symmetry.space_group_name_H-M   'P 1'
#
loop_
_entity.id
_entity.type
_entity.pdbx_description
1 polymer ?
#
loop_
_entity_poly.entity_id
_entity_poly.type
_entity_poly.pdbx_seq_one_letter_code
_entity_poly.pdbx_strand_id
1 'polypeptide(L)'
;MLPSEVLVARAAKEMVLELDALKSGGGPETVAKAEERASELEQKLEKTKRERDEALQWLEASKKELNEVRSNLAEIQRLLKGARVRARKMDDELLQAVKALENAQAELPRQAVDCYKESAGFKEGLKRMGRVTYEYGYRVALSRFYALHPDSEVEEDPFTIHPEDDLVPMERHQAFDDSDMPES
;
A
#
# COMPACT_ATOMS: atom_id res chain seq x y z
N MET A 1 -15.65 -18.68 54.36
CA MET A 1 -15.06 -19.98 54.74
C MET A 1 -15.10 -20.88 53.53
N LEU A 2 -13.95 -21.40 53.13
CA LEU A 2 -13.84 -22.30 51.98
C LEU A 2 -14.42 -23.67 52.35
N PRO A 3 -15.01 -24.43 51.42
CA PRO A 3 -15.57 -25.77 51.69
C PRO A 3 -14.58 -26.72 52.38
N SER A 4 -13.27 -26.55 52.14
CA SER A 4 -12.20 -27.33 52.77
C SER A 4 -12.04 -27.05 54.27
N GLU A 5 -12.24 -25.82 54.74
CA GLU A 5 -12.08 -25.45 56.16
C GLU A 5 -13.18 -26.09 57.03
N VAL A 6 -14.40 -26.17 56.49
CA VAL A 6 -15.55 -26.79 57.18
C VAL A 6 -15.36 -28.30 57.29
N LEU A 7 -14.80 -28.95 56.27
CA LEU A 7 -14.49 -30.38 56.30
C LEU A 7 -13.36 -30.70 57.29
N VAL A 8 -12.31 -29.88 57.34
CA VAL A 8 -11.21 -30.05 58.31
C VAL A 8 -11.69 -29.82 59.74
N ALA A 9 -12.51 -28.80 59.99
CA ALA A 9 -13.06 -28.53 61.32
C ALA A 9 -14.01 -29.64 61.83
N ARG A 10 -14.78 -30.25 60.92
CA ARG A 10 -15.66 -31.39 61.24
C ARG A 10 -14.85 -32.65 61.58
N ALA A 11 -13.83 -32.95 60.79
CA ALA A 11 -12.94 -34.09 61.04
C ALA A 11 -12.17 -33.94 62.36
N ALA A 12 -11.67 -32.74 62.67
CA ALA A 12 -11.00 -32.47 63.94
C ALA A 12 -11.93 -32.67 65.15
N LYS A 13 -13.21 -32.31 65.03
CA LYS A 13 -14.19 -32.49 66.10
C LYS A 13 -14.55 -33.97 66.33
N GLU A 14 -14.63 -34.78 65.28
CA GLU A 14 -14.84 -36.24 65.39
C GLU A 14 -13.63 -36.93 66.05
N MET A 15 -12.41 -36.57 65.67
CA MET A 15 -11.19 -37.11 66.29
C MET A 15 -11.10 -36.84 67.80
N VAL A 16 -11.51 -35.64 68.24
CA VAL A 16 -11.53 -35.29 69.67
C VAL A 16 -12.53 -36.15 70.45
N LEU A 17 -13.70 -36.43 69.87
CA LEU A 17 -14.72 -37.28 70.52
C LEU A 17 -14.28 -38.74 70.65
N GLU A 18 -13.56 -39.28 69.67
CA GLU A 18 -13.01 -40.64 69.74
C GLU A 18 -11.89 -40.78 70.79
N LEU A 19 -11.05 -39.75 70.96
CA LEU A 19 -10.01 -39.72 71.99
C LEU A 19 -10.59 -39.69 73.41
N ASP A 20 -11.66 -38.93 73.64
CA ASP A 20 -12.35 -38.90 74.94
C ASP A 20 -13.03 -40.24 75.26
N ALA A 21 -13.55 -40.95 74.25
CA ALA A 21 -14.13 -42.29 74.43
C ALA A 21 -13.08 -43.35 74.83
N LEU A 22 -11.92 -43.35 74.16
CA LEU A 22 -10.78 -44.24 74.48
C LEU A 22 -10.28 -44.05 75.92
N LYS A 23 -10.32 -42.81 76.43
CA LYS A 23 -9.86 -42.44 77.77
C LYS A 23 -10.75 -42.95 78.91
N SER A 24 -12.01 -43.31 78.65
CA SER A 24 -13.02 -43.64 79.67
C SER A 24 -13.20 -45.14 79.97
N GLY A 25 -12.57 -46.05 79.21
CA GLY A 25 -12.70 -47.50 79.44
C GLY A 25 -12.37 -48.41 78.24
N GLY A 26 -11.48 -47.98 77.33
CA GLY A 26 -11.17 -48.75 76.13
C GLY A 26 -10.34 -50.00 76.39
N GLY A 27 -10.94 -51.19 76.23
CA GLY A 27 -10.19 -52.44 76.14
C GLY A 27 -9.29 -52.47 74.89
N PRO A 28 -8.31 -53.42 74.81
CA PRO A 28 -7.30 -53.48 73.73
C PRO A 28 -7.89 -53.49 72.30
N GLU A 29 -9.14 -53.94 72.13
CA GLU A 29 -9.83 -53.95 70.84
C GLU A 29 -10.20 -52.54 70.31
N THR A 30 -10.49 -51.59 71.20
CA THR A 30 -10.83 -50.21 70.79
C THR A 30 -9.59 -49.43 70.35
N VAL A 31 -8.43 -49.73 70.97
CA VAL A 31 -7.13 -49.16 70.61
C VAL A 31 -6.68 -49.67 69.24
N ALA A 32 -6.84 -50.96 68.95
CA ALA A 32 -6.48 -51.55 67.66
C ALA A 32 -7.28 -50.95 66.48
N LYS A 33 -8.59 -50.71 66.64
CA LYS A 33 -9.43 -50.06 65.61
C LYS A 33 -9.03 -48.60 65.36
N ALA A 34 -8.62 -47.87 66.40
CA ALA A 34 -8.14 -46.51 66.26
C ALA A 34 -6.78 -46.44 65.55
N GLU A 35 -5.88 -47.40 65.82
CA GLU A 35 -4.56 -47.51 65.18
C GLU A 35 -4.66 -47.87 63.68
N GLU A 36 -5.58 -48.77 63.31
CA GLU A 36 -5.89 -49.07 61.91
C GLU A 36 -6.41 -47.84 61.16
N ARG A 37 -7.35 -47.09 61.76
CA ARG A 37 -7.89 -45.84 61.22
C ARG A 37 -6.81 -44.76 61.06
N ALA A 38 -5.91 -44.63 62.02
CA ALA A 38 -4.79 -43.69 61.97
C ALA A 38 -3.83 -44.03 60.79
N SER A 39 -3.53 -45.32 60.60
CA SER A 39 -2.70 -45.80 59.48
C SER A 39 -3.34 -45.54 58.12
N GLU A 40 -4.64 -45.74 57.99
CA GLU A 40 -5.39 -45.46 56.75
C GLU A 40 -5.42 -43.94 56.44
N LEU A 41 -5.58 -43.10 57.46
CA LEU A 41 -5.54 -41.65 57.31
C LEU A 41 -4.14 -41.15 56.93
N GLU A 42 -3.09 -41.71 57.51
CA GLU A 42 -1.70 -41.39 57.15
C GLU A 42 -1.40 -41.74 55.69
N GLN A 43 -1.84 -42.93 55.23
CA GLN A 43 -1.70 -43.33 53.83
C GLN A 43 -2.44 -42.39 52.88
N LYS A 44 -3.68 -42.00 53.22
CA LYS A 44 -4.47 -41.03 52.46
C LYS A 44 -3.78 -39.67 52.41
N LEU A 45 -3.24 -39.20 53.53
CA LEU A 45 -2.53 -37.93 53.61
C LEU A 45 -1.27 -37.96 52.74
N GLU A 46 -0.48 -39.02 52.78
CA GLU A 46 0.67 -39.21 51.87
C GLU A 46 0.27 -39.28 50.40
N LYS A 47 -0.87 -39.90 50.06
CA LYS A 47 -1.41 -39.88 48.70
C LYS A 47 -1.77 -38.45 48.26
N THR A 48 -2.52 -37.71 49.07
CA THR A 48 -2.90 -36.32 48.72
C THR A 48 -1.71 -35.38 48.62
N LYS A 49 -0.65 -35.59 49.41
CA LYS A 49 0.61 -34.83 49.28
C LYS A 49 1.26 -35.05 47.91
N ARG A 50 1.37 -36.31 47.46
CA ARG A 50 1.91 -36.64 46.13
C ARG A 50 1.10 -36.01 45.02
N GLU A 51 -0.23 -36.18 45.05
CA GLU A 51 -1.14 -35.58 44.06
C GLU A 51 -1.01 -34.05 44.00
N ARG A 52 -0.86 -33.40 45.17
CA ARG A 52 -0.63 -31.94 45.24
C ARG A 52 0.71 -31.54 44.64
N ASP A 53 1.77 -32.30 44.88
CA ASP A 53 3.10 -32.00 44.32
C ASP A 53 3.14 -32.20 42.80
N GLU A 54 2.46 -33.23 42.27
CA GLU A 54 2.26 -33.43 40.83
C GLU A 54 1.46 -32.27 40.21
N ALA A 55 0.37 -31.84 40.85
CA ALA A 55 -0.43 -30.71 40.38
C ALA A 55 0.38 -29.39 40.36
N LEU A 56 1.27 -29.18 41.35
CA LEU A 56 2.17 -28.02 41.37
C LEU A 56 3.18 -28.06 40.22
N GLN A 57 3.75 -29.23 39.93
CA GLN A 57 4.66 -29.40 38.78
C GLN A 57 3.94 -29.11 37.46
N TRP A 58 2.71 -29.62 37.31
CA TRP A 58 1.89 -29.38 36.14
C TRP A 58 1.53 -27.88 35.98
N LEU A 59 1.19 -27.20 37.07
CA LEU A 59 0.93 -25.76 37.08
C LEU A 59 2.18 -24.96 36.67
N GLU A 60 3.35 -25.33 37.19
CA GLU A 60 4.61 -24.66 36.84
C GLU A 60 4.99 -24.87 35.37
N ALA A 61 4.76 -26.07 34.82
CA ALA A 61 4.94 -26.35 33.40
C ALA A 61 4.00 -25.50 32.52
N SER A 62 2.69 -25.50 32.84
CA SER A 62 1.71 -24.71 32.11
C SER A 62 2.00 -23.20 32.18
N LYS A 63 2.49 -22.71 33.32
CA LYS A 63 2.90 -21.31 33.47
C LYS A 63 4.09 -20.95 32.56
N LYS A 64 5.06 -21.86 32.40
CA LYS A 64 6.19 -21.65 31.48
C LYS A 64 5.72 -21.59 30.03
N GLU A 65 4.84 -22.50 29.63
CA GLU A 65 4.23 -22.50 28.29
C GLU A 65 3.44 -21.22 28.03
N LEU A 66 2.65 -20.75 28.99
CA LEU A 66 1.89 -19.51 28.87
C LEU A 66 2.80 -18.29 28.70
N ASN A 67 3.92 -18.24 29.42
CA ASN A 67 4.91 -17.19 29.26
C ASN A 67 5.57 -17.21 27.87
N GLU A 68 5.87 -18.39 27.33
CA GLU A 68 6.42 -18.55 25.99
C GLU A 68 5.43 -18.07 24.92
N VAL A 69 4.17 -18.51 25.00
CA VAL A 69 3.09 -18.06 24.10
C VAL A 69 2.91 -16.54 24.18
N ARG A 70 2.96 -15.97 25.39
CA ARG A 70 2.86 -14.52 25.59
C ARG A 70 4.03 -13.76 24.95
N SER A 71 5.25 -14.30 25.04
CA SER A 71 6.43 -13.75 24.37
C SER A 71 6.28 -13.79 22.85
N ASN A 72 5.89 -14.95 22.31
CA ASN A 72 5.66 -15.13 20.87
C ASN A 72 4.58 -14.19 20.33
N LEU A 73 3.49 -13.98 21.08
CA LEU A 73 2.45 -13.03 20.74
C LEU A 73 2.99 -11.59 20.67
N ALA A 74 3.83 -11.19 21.63
CA ALA A 74 4.44 -9.86 21.63
C ALA A 74 5.35 -9.66 20.40
N GLU A 75 6.12 -10.69 20.03
CA GLU A 75 6.99 -10.65 18.86
C GLU A 75 6.19 -10.56 17.55
N ILE A 76 5.13 -11.36 17.39
CA ILE A 76 4.23 -11.28 16.23
C ILE A 76 3.59 -9.89 16.13
N GLN A 77 3.15 -9.32 17.25
CA GLN A 77 2.59 -7.97 17.28
C GLN A 77 3.61 -6.91 16.84
N ARG A 78 4.88 -7.05 17.24
CA ARG A 78 5.99 -6.17 16.80
C ARG A 78 6.22 -6.29 15.30
N LEU A 79 6.29 -7.52 14.78
CA LEU A 79 6.47 -7.79 13.35
C LEU A 79 5.32 -7.24 12.51
N LEU A 80 4.07 -7.40 12.97
CA LEU A 80 2.89 -6.86 12.30
C LEU A 80 2.92 -5.32 12.23
N LYS A 81 3.30 -4.65 13.31
CA LYS A 81 3.50 -3.19 13.30
C LYS A 81 4.57 -2.79 12.28
N GLY A 82 5.69 -3.50 12.24
CA GLY A 82 6.75 -3.28 11.25
C GLY A 82 6.28 -3.49 9.81
N ALA A 83 5.52 -4.56 9.55
CA ALA A 83 4.96 -4.84 8.24
C ALA A 83 3.97 -3.76 7.78
N ARG A 84 3.11 -3.26 8.68
CA ARG A 84 2.18 -2.16 8.38
C ARG A 84 2.90 -0.86 7.98
N VAL A 85 3.99 -0.53 8.67
CA VAL A 85 4.79 0.65 8.32
C VAL A 85 5.43 0.49 6.94
N ARG A 86 5.99 -0.69 6.63
CA ARG A 86 6.55 -0.97 5.30
C ARG A 86 5.49 -0.91 4.19
N ALA A 87 4.31 -1.48 4.42
CA ALA A 87 3.21 -1.44 3.46
C ALA A 87 2.80 0.01 3.14
N ARG A 88 2.61 0.85 4.16
CA ARG A 88 2.31 2.28 3.96
C ARG A 88 3.38 2.99 3.14
N LYS A 89 4.66 2.70 3.41
CA LYS A 89 5.76 3.29 2.64
C LYS A 89 5.70 2.90 1.16
N MET A 90 5.43 1.63 0.87
CA MET A 90 5.27 1.17 -0.51
C MET A 90 4.06 1.81 -1.19
N ASP A 91 2.96 2.01 -0.46
CA ASP A 91 1.77 2.69 -0.98
C ASP A 91 2.09 4.16 -1.35
N ASP A 92 2.87 4.86 -0.52
CA ASP A 92 3.34 6.23 -0.78
C ASP A 92 4.27 6.29 -2.02
N GLU A 93 5.21 5.35 -2.14
CA GLU A 93 6.10 5.21 -3.31
C GLU A 93 5.30 4.91 -4.59
N LEU A 94 4.29 4.03 -4.50
CA LEU A 94 3.39 3.74 -5.61
C LEU A 94 2.58 4.98 -6.02
N LEU A 95 2.04 5.72 -5.06
CA LEU A 95 1.31 6.96 -5.33
C LEU A 95 2.21 8.00 -6.02
N GLN A 96 3.48 8.10 -5.62
CA GLN A 96 4.46 8.97 -6.28
C GLN A 96 4.72 8.52 -7.72
N ALA A 97 4.90 7.22 -7.96
CA ALA A 97 5.12 6.66 -9.30
C ALA A 97 3.91 6.88 -10.23
N VAL A 98 2.69 6.69 -9.73
CA VAL A 98 1.45 6.94 -10.48
C VAL A 98 1.36 8.41 -10.89
N LYS A 99 1.61 9.36 -9.97
CA LYS A 99 1.63 10.79 -10.29
C LYS A 99 2.69 11.13 -11.35
N ALA A 100 3.87 10.53 -11.27
CA ALA A 100 4.92 10.74 -12.27
C ALA A 100 4.51 10.23 -13.65
N LEU A 101 3.84 9.06 -13.70
CA LEU A 101 3.31 8.50 -14.94
C LEU A 101 2.21 9.38 -15.55
N GLU A 102 1.25 9.83 -14.74
CA GLU A 102 0.18 10.74 -15.20
C GLU A 102 0.77 12.04 -15.78
N ASN A 103 1.76 12.63 -15.11
CA ASN A 103 2.46 13.81 -15.61
C ASN A 103 3.18 13.51 -16.94
N ALA A 104 3.90 12.39 -17.04
CA ALA A 104 4.56 12.01 -18.29
C ALA A 104 3.55 11.80 -19.43
N GLN A 105 2.41 11.18 -19.14
CA GLN A 105 1.35 10.98 -20.12
C GLN A 105 0.73 12.31 -20.60
N ALA A 106 0.68 13.34 -19.75
CA ALA A 106 0.23 14.67 -20.14
C ALA A 106 1.28 15.45 -20.96
N GLU A 107 2.57 15.27 -20.67
CA GLU A 107 3.66 15.99 -21.33
C GLU A 107 4.08 15.37 -22.67
N LEU A 108 4.06 14.05 -22.80
CA LEU A 108 4.45 13.35 -24.04
C LEU A 108 3.69 13.85 -25.29
N PRO A 109 2.35 14.01 -25.28
CA PRO A 109 1.62 14.55 -26.42
C PRO A 109 1.99 16.00 -26.75
N ARG A 110 2.26 16.83 -25.73
CA ARG A 110 2.68 18.23 -25.93
C ARG A 110 4.02 18.28 -26.65
N GLN A 111 4.99 17.52 -26.15
CA GLN A 111 6.31 17.39 -26.78
C GLN A 111 6.21 16.82 -28.20
N ALA A 112 5.37 15.81 -28.43
CA ALA A 112 5.18 15.23 -29.76
C ALA A 112 4.60 16.27 -30.76
N VAL A 113 3.64 17.09 -30.32
CA VAL A 113 3.07 18.17 -31.14
C VAL A 113 4.12 19.25 -31.44
N ASP A 114 4.93 19.63 -30.46
CA ASP A 114 5.97 20.64 -30.65
C ASP A 114 7.05 20.14 -31.62
N CYS A 115 7.53 18.91 -31.44
CA CYS A 115 8.43 18.24 -32.39
C CYS A 115 7.84 18.16 -33.80
N TYR A 116 6.54 17.87 -33.92
CA TYR A 116 5.84 17.82 -35.21
C TYR A 116 5.83 19.19 -35.90
N LYS A 117 5.50 20.27 -35.16
CA LYS A 117 5.52 21.64 -35.69
C LYS A 117 6.91 22.08 -36.12
N GLU A 118 7.96 21.61 -35.44
CA GLU A 118 9.34 21.92 -35.79
C GLU A 118 9.86 21.16 -37.01
N SER A 119 9.23 20.03 -37.36
CA SER A 119 9.63 19.17 -38.47
C SER A 119 9.61 19.89 -39.83
N ALA A 120 10.57 19.54 -40.68
CA ALA A 120 10.68 20.10 -42.03
C ALA A 120 9.43 19.84 -42.87
N GLY A 121 8.83 18.65 -42.75
CA GLY A 121 7.63 18.28 -43.49
C GLY A 121 6.41 19.16 -43.13
N PHE A 122 6.24 19.50 -41.85
CA PHE A 122 5.19 20.42 -41.44
C PHE A 122 5.40 21.84 -42.00
N LYS A 123 6.61 22.38 -41.87
CA LYS A 123 6.96 23.71 -42.41
C LYS A 123 6.80 23.78 -43.93
N GLU A 124 7.21 22.75 -44.64
CA GLU A 124 7.05 22.68 -46.10
C GLU A 124 5.58 22.51 -46.50
N GLY A 125 4.82 21.74 -45.72
CA GLY A 125 3.36 21.64 -45.85
C GLY A 125 2.68 23.01 -45.72
N LEU A 126 3.09 23.83 -44.74
CA LEU A 126 2.58 25.20 -44.57
C LEU A 126 2.87 26.08 -45.79
N LYS A 127 4.10 26.02 -46.35
CA LYS A 127 4.43 26.78 -47.58
C LYS A 127 3.56 26.36 -48.75
N ARG A 128 3.35 25.05 -48.93
CA ARG A 128 2.50 24.52 -50.01
C ARG A 128 1.05 24.95 -49.83
N MET A 129 0.52 24.86 -48.60
CA MET A 129 -0.84 25.34 -48.29
C MET A 129 -1.00 26.83 -48.59
N GLY A 130 -0.04 27.67 -48.20
CA GLY A 130 -0.04 29.10 -48.47
C GLY A 130 -0.04 29.43 -49.98
N ARG A 131 0.73 28.69 -50.78
CA ARG A 131 0.71 28.84 -52.24
C ARG A 131 -0.66 28.51 -52.83
N VAL A 132 -1.26 27.39 -52.43
CA VAL A 132 -2.57 26.96 -52.95
C VAL A 132 -3.67 27.96 -52.59
N THR A 133 -3.67 28.51 -51.36
CA THR A 133 -4.68 29.51 -50.96
C THR A 133 -4.48 30.84 -51.69
N TYR A 134 -3.23 31.27 -51.89
CA TYR A 134 -2.91 32.49 -52.64
C TYR A 134 -3.30 32.34 -54.12
N GLU A 135 -2.97 31.22 -54.75
CA GLU A 135 -3.35 30.91 -56.14
C GLU A 135 -4.87 30.88 -56.31
N TYR A 136 -5.59 30.23 -55.40
CA TYR A 136 -7.05 30.20 -55.42
C TYR A 136 -7.64 31.62 -55.31
N GLY A 137 -7.15 32.42 -54.36
CA GLY A 137 -7.57 33.80 -54.19
C GLY A 137 -7.32 34.66 -55.43
N TYR A 138 -6.15 34.49 -56.05
CA TYR A 138 -5.76 35.17 -57.28
C TYR A 138 -6.70 34.82 -58.43
N ARG A 139 -6.94 33.53 -58.69
CA ARG A 139 -7.87 33.08 -59.75
C ARG A 139 -9.27 33.66 -59.57
N VAL A 140 -9.77 33.71 -58.33
CA VAL A 140 -11.08 34.32 -58.02
C VAL A 140 -11.07 35.83 -58.27
N ALA A 141 -10.04 36.54 -57.83
CA ALA A 141 -9.91 37.99 -58.05
C ALA A 141 -9.79 38.32 -59.55
N LEU A 142 -8.99 37.56 -60.28
CA LEU A 142 -8.81 37.68 -61.72
C LEU A 142 -10.12 37.47 -62.48
N SER A 143 -10.89 36.44 -62.10
CA SER A 143 -12.22 36.19 -62.69
C SER A 143 -13.18 37.36 -62.47
N ARG A 144 -13.14 37.98 -61.28
CA ARG A 144 -13.96 39.18 -60.97
C ARG A 144 -13.50 40.40 -61.74
N PHE A 145 -12.18 40.57 -61.90
CA PHE A 145 -11.60 41.65 -62.68
C PHE A 145 -12.07 41.60 -64.13
N TYR A 146 -11.98 40.44 -64.78
CA TYR A 146 -12.48 40.26 -66.15
C TYR A 146 -13.99 40.47 -66.28
N ALA A 147 -14.78 40.13 -65.26
CA ALA A 147 -16.22 40.41 -65.26
C ALA A 147 -16.54 41.91 -65.20
N LEU A 148 -15.66 42.73 -64.61
CA LEU A 148 -15.83 44.19 -64.52
C LEU A 148 -15.15 44.95 -65.67
N HIS A 149 -14.08 44.39 -66.24
CA HIS A 149 -13.26 45.00 -67.28
C HIS A 149 -12.93 43.98 -68.40
N PRO A 150 -13.90 43.70 -69.30
CA PRO A 150 -13.80 42.60 -70.25
C PRO A 150 -12.67 42.72 -71.28
N ASP A 151 -12.26 43.95 -71.60
CA ASP A 151 -11.28 44.24 -72.66
C ASP A 151 -9.85 44.48 -72.12
N SER A 152 -9.62 44.28 -70.83
CA SER A 152 -8.31 44.48 -70.20
C SER A 152 -7.48 43.20 -70.22
N GLU A 153 -6.27 43.24 -70.77
CA GLU A 153 -5.32 42.12 -70.71
C GLU A 153 -4.52 42.16 -69.39
N VAL A 154 -4.38 41.01 -68.73
CA VAL A 154 -3.49 40.83 -67.57
C VAL A 154 -2.29 39.98 -68.02
N GLU A 155 -1.08 40.46 -67.71
CA GLU A 155 0.20 39.79 -67.97
C GLU A 155 0.32 38.47 -67.17
N GLU A 156 1.09 37.52 -67.72
CA GLU A 156 1.22 36.09 -67.37
C GLU A 156 0.79 35.65 -65.96
N ASP A 157 0.07 34.52 -65.90
CA ASP A 157 -0.36 33.90 -64.64
C ASP A 157 0.89 33.57 -63.78
N PRO A 158 1.10 34.25 -62.64
CA PRO A 158 2.30 34.11 -61.80
C PRO A 158 2.51 32.72 -61.20
N PHE A 159 1.56 31.80 -61.40
CA PHE A 159 1.62 30.41 -60.94
C PHE A 159 1.85 29.41 -62.07
N THR A 160 2.01 29.87 -63.31
CA THR A 160 2.46 29.03 -64.43
C THR A 160 3.92 28.68 -64.19
N ILE A 161 4.21 27.43 -63.85
CA ILE A 161 5.60 26.98 -63.65
C ILE A 161 6.23 26.85 -65.03
N HIS A 162 7.19 27.73 -65.34
CA HIS A 162 8.00 27.62 -66.54
C HIS A 162 9.19 26.68 -66.27
N PRO A 163 9.58 25.82 -67.22
CA PRO A 163 10.71 24.88 -67.03
C PRO A 163 12.05 25.59 -66.76
N GLU A 164 12.17 26.86 -67.10
CA GLU A 164 13.30 27.72 -66.74
C GLU A 164 13.39 28.04 -65.23
N ASP A 165 12.26 28.06 -64.50
CA ASP A 165 12.19 28.39 -63.07
C ASP A 165 12.65 27.24 -62.17
N ASP A 166 12.56 25.99 -62.64
CA ASP A 166 13.05 24.80 -61.92
C ASP A 166 14.58 24.79 -61.74
N LEU A 167 15.31 25.60 -62.54
CA LEU A 167 16.77 25.74 -62.48
C LEU A 167 17.24 26.87 -61.55
N VAL A 168 16.31 27.67 -61.02
CA VAL A 168 16.64 28.81 -60.15
C VAL A 168 16.64 28.34 -58.69
N PRO A 169 17.80 28.29 -58.00
CA PRO A 169 17.83 27.89 -56.61
C PRO A 169 17.14 28.96 -55.75
N MET A 170 15.95 28.66 -55.24
CA MET A 170 15.24 29.55 -54.32
C MET A 170 16.00 29.63 -52.98
N GLU A 171 16.44 30.82 -52.65
CA GLU A 171 17.26 31.11 -51.46
C GLU A 171 16.50 30.72 -50.18
N ARG A 172 17.09 29.83 -49.38
CA ARG A 172 16.40 29.14 -48.27
C ARG A 172 16.32 29.95 -46.98
N HIS A 173 17.06 31.05 -46.90
CA HIS A 173 17.04 31.97 -45.77
C HIS A 173 17.38 33.38 -46.24
N GLN A 174 16.42 34.28 -46.16
CA GLN A 174 16.66 35.71 -46.16
C GLN A 174 16.49 36.18 -44.72
N ALA A 175 17.59 36.62 -44.11
CA ALA A 175 17.53 37.25 -42.80
C ALA A 175 16.85 38.61 -42.98
N PHE A 176 15.67 38.77 -42.38
CA PHE A 176 15.09 40.09 -42.24
C PHE A 176 15.91 40.85 -41.19
N ASP A 177 16.39 42.02 -41.57
CA ASP A 177 17.09 42.91 -40.66
C ASP A 177 16.04 43.60 -39.78
N ASP A 178 15.86 43.08 -38.56
CA ASP A 178 14.92 43.62 -37.56
C ASP A 178 15.49 44.87 -36.84
N SER A 179 16.49 45.55 -37.41
CA SER A 179 17.17 46.71 -36.78
C SER A 179 16.32 47.99 -36.70
N ASP A 180 15.10 48.00 -37.23
CA ASP A 180 14.20 49.16 -37.20
C ASP A 180 13.00 48.96 -36.26
N MET A 181 13.25 48.67 -34.98
CA MET A 181 12.28 48.97 -33.93
C MET A 181 12.55 50.37 -33.37
N PRO A 182 11.69 51.37 -33.60
CA PRO A 182 11.81 52.65 -32.90
C PRO A 182 11.51 52.43 -31.40
N GLU A 183 12.44 52.84 -30.54
CA GLU A 183 12.21 52.93 -29.11
C GLU A 183 11.05 53.90 -28.81
N SER A 184 10.12 53.50 -27.95
CA SER A 184 9.17 54.37 -27.26
C SER A 184 8.95 53.88 -25.84
#